data_AF-R4LFN2-F1
#
_entry.id   AF-R4LFN2-F1
#
_cell.length_a   1.000
_cell.length_b   1.000
_cell.length_c   1.000
_cell.angle_alpha   90.00
_cell.angle_beta   90.00
_cell.angle_gamma   90.00
#
_symmetry.space_group_name_H-M   'P 1'
#
loop_
_entity.id
_entity.type
_entity.pdbx_description
1 polymer ?
#
loop_
_entity_poly.entity_id
_entity_poly.type
_entity_poly.pdbx_seq_one_letter_code
_entity_poly.pdbx_strand_id
1 'polypeptide(L)'
;MDLAGYLTKSLDAEQNRAVEEHIAGCDDCRAEVRALQEWTMALEAVPEAMLLDGPPDDADLLLQRTLRQIRTESAGSRHRRTALVGAAAAVIVAAAVVTGGALGRSTADDRRTALPSATQSQVTAAPGTRTATGVDATTGARLTVAVTPAPGWVRVKAAVAGIPQGERCRLEVVDTNGRVTLAGSWVVSATGAAEGTTLDGSALVPADQVQSVRVVTEGGKQYASVPI
;
A
#
# COMPACT_ATOMS: atom_id res chain seq x y z
N MET A 1 40.34 2.83 4.82
CA MET A 1 41.16 1.61 4.97
C MET A 1 40.31 0.45 4.50
N ASP A 2 40.81 -0.40 3.61
CA ASP A 2 40.02 -1.45 2.97
C ASP A 2 40.12 -2.78 3.74
N LEU A 3 39.30 -2.93 4.79
CA LEU A 3 39.23 -4.16 5.58
C LEU A 3 38.59 -5.31 4.79
N ALA A 4 37.65 -4.99 3.89
CA ALA A 4 36.99 -5.98 3.04
C ALA A 4 37.99 -6.58 2.04
N GLY A 5 38.83 -5.74 1.43
CA GLY A 5 39.91 -6.18 0.56
C GLY A 5 40.92 -7.07 1.29
N TYR A 6 41.29 -6.71 2.51
CA TYR A 6 42.20 -7.48 3.36
C TYR A 6 41.65 -8.87 3.69
N LEU A 7 40.36 -8.95 4.09
CA LEU A 7 39.70 -10.22 4.40
C LEU A 7 39.47 -11.10 3.16
N THR A 8 39.14 -10.50 2.03
CA THR A 8 38.95 -11.20 0.75
C THR A 8 40.26 -11.53 0.03
N LYS A 9 41.41 -11.15 0.61
CA LYS A 9 42.76 -11.31 0.02
C LYS A 9 42.88 -10.71 -1.39
N SER A 10 42.17 -9.61 -1.64
CA SER A 10 42.20 -8.91 -2.93
C SER A 10 43.19 -7.74 -2.98
N LEU A 11 43.81 -7.38 -1.84
CA LEU A 11 44.83 -6.34 -1.73
C LEU A 11 46.20 -6.82 -2.22
N ASP A 12 46.98 -5.88 -2.75
CA ASP A 12 48.39 -6.09 -3.03
C ASP A 12 49.25 -6.13 -1.73
N ALA A 13 50.54 -6.45 -1.86
CA ALA A 13 51.44 -6.61 -0.72
C ALA A 13 51.68 -5.30 0.06
N GLU A 14 51.69 -4.15 -0.63
CA GLU A 14 51.93 -2.85 0.01
C GLU A 14 50.69 -2.42 0.81
N GLN A 15 49.51 -2.61 0.21
CA GLN A 15 48.22 -2.35 0.84
C GLN A 15 47.97 -3.25 2.04
N ASN A 16 48.30 -4.54 1.95
CA ASN A 16 48.20 -5.47 3.10
C ASN A 16 49.08 -5.01 4.27
N ARG A 17 50.33 -4.64 4.00
CA ARG A 17 51.24 -4.15 5.05
C ARG A 17 50.72 -2.88 5.73
N ALA A 18 50.20 -1.93 4.95
CA ALA A 18 49.61 -0.71 5.50
C ALA A 18 48.38 -1.01 6.38
N VAL A 19 47.59 -2.02 5.99
CA VAL A 19 46.43 -2.47 6.76
C VAL A 19 46.85 -3.16 8.07
N GLU A 20 47.82 -4.06 8.02
CA GLU A 20 48.37 -4.76 9.19
C GLU A 20 48.97 -3.80 10.21
N GLU A 21 49.76 -2.82 9.75
CA GLU A 21 50.35 -1.79 10.60
C GLU A 21 49.26 -0.99 11.34
N HIS A 22 48.18 -0.64 10.65
CA HIS A 22 47.07 0.08 11.28
C HIS A 22 46.27 -0.81 12.26
N ILE A 23 46.00 -2.07 11.90
CA ILE A 23 45.32 -3.02 12.80
C ILE A 23 46.15 -3.26 14.05
N ALA A 24 47.48 -3.24 13.98
CA ALA A 24 48.34 -3.34 15.16
C ALA A 24 48.15 -2.16 16.13
N GLY A 25 47.77 -0.98 15.64
CA GLY A 25 47.57 0.24 16.45
C GLY A 25 46.12 0.54 16.86
N CYS A 26 45.12 -0.10 16.24
CA CYS A 26 43.70 0.26 16.42
C CYS A 26 42.85 -0.90 16.97
N ASP A 27 42.33 -0.78 18.19
CA ASP A 27 41.46 -1.77 18.82
C ASP A 27 40.13 -1.97 18.10
N ASP A 28 39.54 -0.88 17.58
CA ASP A 28 38.25 -0.94 16.87
C ASP A 28 38.39 -1.73 15.57
N CYS A 29 39.44 -1.47 14.78
CA CYS A 29 39.72 -2.24 13.56
C CYS A 29 40.01 -3.71 13.86
N ARG A 30 40.69 -4.03 14.98
CA ARG A 30 40.87 -5.43 15.42
C ARG A 30 39.55 -6.10 15.78
N ALA A 31 38.64 -5.37 16.41
CA ALA A 31 37.32 -5.89 16.75
C ALA A 31 36.48 -6.14 15.49
N GLU A 32 36.52 -5.23 14.53
CA GLU A 32 35.82 -5.34 13.26
C GLU A 32 36.34 -6.52 12.42
N VAL A 33 37.66 -6.71 12.31
CA VAL A 33 38.26 -7.86 11.62
C VAL A 33 37.83 -9.18 12.28
N ARG A 34 37.85 -9.27 13.62
CA ARG A 34 37.40 -10.46 14.34
C ARG A 34 35.93 -10.75 14.09
N ALA A 35 35.07 -9.74 14.17
CA ALA A 35 33.66 -9.88 13.88
C ALA A 35 33.45 -10.42 12.46
N LEU A 36 34.06 -9.82 11.44
CA LEU A 36 33.90 -10.25 10.05
C LEU A 36 34.47 -11.65 9.77
N GLN A 37 35.54 -12.06 10.46
CA GLN A 37 36.05 -13.43 10.40
C GLN A 37 35.07 -14.45 10.97
N GLU A 38 34.38 -14.14 12.07
CA GLU A 38 33.32 -15.01 12.62
C GLU A 38 32.19 -15.24 11.61
N TRP A 39 31.74 -14.19 10.92
CA TRP A 39 30.74 -14.31 9.86
C TRP A 39 31.24 -15.16 8.68
N THR A 40 32.50 -14.98 8.27
CA THR A 40 33.10 -15.74 7.17
C THR A 40 33.14 -17.23 7.51
N MET A 41 33.58 -17.59 8.72
CA MET A 41 33.58 -18.98 9.19
C MET A 41 32.17 -19.58 9.25
N ALA A 42 31.17 -18.78 9.64
CA ALA A 42 29.78 -19.24 9.67
C ALA A 42 29.23 -19.53 8.27
N LEU A 43 29.63 -18.74 7.26
CA LEU A 43 29.26 -18.97 5.87
C LEU A 43 29.99 -20.17 5.25
N GLU A 44 31.27 -20.37 5.58
CA GLU A 44 32.03 -21.56 5.17
C GLU A 44 31.48 -22.87 5.77
N ALA A 45 30.80 -22.78 6.92
CA ALA A 45 30.16 -23.92 7.57
C ALA A 45 28.85 -24.37 6.92
N VAL A 46 28.36 -23.67 5.87
CA VAL A 46 27.16 -24.06 5.14
C VAL A 46 27.42 -25.37 4.38
N PRO A 47 26.71 -26.48 4.69
CA PRO A 47 26.85 -27.74 3.97
C PRO A 47 26.47 -27.60 2.51
N GLU A 48 27.19 -28.31 1.63
CA GLU A 48 26.93 -28.34 0.18
C GLU A 48 25.49 -28.67 -0.16
N ALA A 49 24.83 -29.55 0.62
CA ALA A 49 23.43 -29.92 0.41
C ALA A 49 22.43 -28.77 0.61
N MET A 50 22.84 -27.67 1.26
CA MET A 50 22.05 -26.44 1.39
C MET A 50 22.41 -25.39 0.34
N LEU A 51 23.46 -25.61 -0.45
CA LEU A 51 23.74 -24.77 -1.60
C LEU A 51 22.73 -25.10 -2.69
N LEU A 52 21.92 -24.09 -3.03
CA LEU A 52 21.01 -24.20 -4.15
C LEU A 52 21.83 -24.05 -5.42
N ASP A 53 21.74 -25.02 -6.31
CA ASP A 53 22.06 -24.79 -7.71
C ASP A 53 21.24 -23.57 -8.15
N GLY A 54 21.90 -22.64 -8.84
CA GLY A 54 21.26 -21.42 -9.31
C GLY A 54 19.95 -21.70 -10.06
N PRO A 55 19.12 -20.66 -10.28
CA PRO A 55 17.87 -20.83 -11.01
C PRO A 55 18.13 -21.57 -12.33
N PRO A 56 17.24 -22.48 -12.76
CA PRO A 56 17.44 -23.28 -13.97
C PRO A 56 17.63 -22.36 -15.18
N ASP A 57 18.31 -22.86 -16.22
CA ASP A 57 18.63 -22.08 -17.42
C ASP A 57 17.41 -21.44 -18.11
N ASP A 58 16.22 -22.01 -17.89
CA ASP A 58 14.94 -21.54 -18.43
C ASP A 58 14.11 -20.69 -17.45
N ALA A 59 14.65 -20.32 -16.29
CA ALA A 59 13.95 -19.53 -15.28
C ALA A 59 13.43 -18.20 -15.83
N ASP A 60 14.18 -17.57 -16.74
CA ASP A 60 13.76 -16.35 -17.42
C ASP A 60 12.52 -16.56 -18.29
N LEU A 61 12.41 -17.71 -18.96
CA LEU A 61 11.24 -18.04 -19.78
C LEU A 61 10.01 -18.30 -18.90
N LEU A 62 10.20 -18.97 -17.76
CA LEU A 62 9.14 -19.18 -16.77
C LEU A 62 8.67 -17.84 -16.17
N LEU A 63 9.60 -16.96 -15.83
CA LEU A 63 9.29 -15.61 -15.34
C LEU A 63 8.52 -14.81 -16.40
N GLN A 64 9.00 -14.77 -17.65
CA GLN A 64 8.33 -14.08 -18.74
C GLN A 64 6.92 -14.63 -19.00
N ARG A 65 6.75 -15.95 -18.98
CA ARG A 65 5.44 -16.60 -19.11
C ARG A 65 4.52 -16.20 -17.97
N THR A 66 5.00 -16.25 -16.72
CA THR A 66 4.24 -15.89 -15.53
C THR A 66 3.80 -14.42 -15.58
N LEU A 67 4.72 -13.50 -15.93
CA LEU A 67 4.40 -12.09 -16.08
C LEU A 67 3.40 -11.84 -17.22
N ARG A 68 3.50 -12.59 -18.33
CA ARG A 68 2.53 -12.52 -19.43
C ARG A 68 1.16 -13.01 -18.98
N GLN A 69 1.10 -14.12 -18.24
CA GLN A 69 -0.14 -14.66 -17.69
C GLN A 69 -0.83 -13.67 -16.73
N ILE A 70 -0.08 -13.10 -15.79
CA ILE A 70 -0.59 -12.07 -14.86
C ILE A 70 -1.15 -10.87 -15.64
N ARG A 71 -0.46 -10.42 -16.70
CA ARG A 71 -0.95 -9.34 -17.57
C ARG A 71 -2.24 -9.71 -18.29
N THR A 72 -2.37 -10.93 -18.81
CA THR A 72 -3.58 -11.39 -19.51
C THR A 72 -4.77 -11.52 -18.56
N GLU A 73 -4.57 -12.05 -17.35
CA GLU A 73 -5.61 -12.15 -16.33
C GLU A 73 -6.07 -10.76 -15.88
N SER A 74 -5.12 -9.84 -15.68
CA SER A 74 -5.39 -8.44 -15.37
C SER A 74 -6.16 -7.73 -16.49
N ALA A 75 -5.78 -7.95 -17.75
CA ALA A 75 -6.45 -7.35 -18.91
C ALA A 75 -7.88 -7.86 -19.11
N GLY A 76 -8.13 -9.16 -18.90
CA GLY A 76 -9.47 -9.76 -19.00
C GLY A 76 -10.47 -9.16 -18.00
N SER A 77 -10.01 -8.85 -16.78
CA SER A 77 -10.84 -8.17 -15.77
C SER A 77 -11.21 -6.74 -16.16
N ARG A 78 -10.27 -5.99 -16.77
CA ARG A 78 -10.49 -4.64 -17.28
C ARG A 78 -11.46 -4.64 -18.47
N HIS A 79 -11.29 -5.56 -19.41
CA HIS A 79 -12.12 -5.65 -20.63
C HIS A 79 -13.57 -6.03 -20.31
N ARG A 80 -13.79 -6.94 -19.35
CA ARG A 80 -15.13 -7.25 -18.85
C ARG A 80 -15.80 -6.05 -18.18
N ARG A 81 -15.05 -5.26 -17.39
CA ARG A 81 -15.56 -4.02 -16.80
C ARG A 81 -15.89 -2.96 -17.85
N THR A 82 -15.05 -2.75 -18.86
CA THR A 82 -15.32 -1.76 -19.91
C THR A 82 -16.50 -2.16 -20.80
N ALA A 83 -16.66 -3.46 -21.09
CA ALA A 83 -17.82 -3.96 -21.83
C ALA A 83 -19.14 -3.77 -21.06
N LEU A 84 -19.13 -4.04 -19.74
CA LEU A 84 -20.30 -3.83 -18.88
C LEU A 84 -20.65 -2.34 -18.71
N VAL A 85 -19.65 -1.46 -18.60
CA VAL A 85 -19.86 0.00 -18.54
C VAL A 85 -20.38 0.55 -19.88
N GLY A 86 -19.91 0.03 -21.01
CA GLY A 86 -20.42 0.38 -22.34
C GLY A 86 -21.89 -0.01 -22.54
N ALA A 87 -22.30 -1.17 -22.03
CA ALA A 87 -23.70 -1.61 -22.07
C ALA A 87 -24.62 -0.75 -21.17
N ALA A 88 -24.13 -0.31 -20.01
CA ALA A 88 -24.90 0.56 -19.10
C ALA A 88 -25.14 1.97 -19.68
N ALA A 89 -24.19 2.53 -20.43
CA ALA A 89 -24.35 3.82 -21.08
C ALA A 89 -25.46 3.84 -22.15
N ALA A 90 -25.66 2.73 -22.87
CA ALA A 90 -26.73 2.60 -23.86
C ALA A 90 -28.14 2.59 -23.24
N VAL A 91 -28.28 2.03 -22.03
CA VAL A 91 -29.57 1.97 -21.30
C VAL A 91 -29.96 3.34 -20.75
N ILE A 92 -28.99 4.15 -20.29
CA ILE A 92 -29.25 5.48 -19.73
C ILE A 92 -29.72 6.46 -20.82
N VAL A 93 -29.16 6.37 -22.04
CA VAL A 93 -29.60 7.21 -23.18
C VAL A 93 -31.02 6.84 -23.62
N ALA A 94 -31.42 5.57 -23.52
CA ALA A 94 -32.79 5.16 -23.83
C ALA A 94 -33.82 5.59 -22.76
N ALA A 95 -33.43 5.68 -21.48
CA ALA A 95 -34.32 6.07 -20.39
C ALA A 95 -34.55 7.58 -20.26
N ALA A 96 -33.66 8.42 -20.81
CA ALA A 96 -33.74 9.89 -20.70
C ALA A 96 -34.80 10.54 -21.63
N VAL A 97 -35.50 9.77 -22.47
CA VAL A 97 -36.47 10.31 -23.45
C VAL A 97 -37.92 10.24 -22.95
N VAL A 98 -38.25 9.58 -21.83
CA VAL A 98 -39.67 9.26 -21.49
C VAL A 98 -40.24 9.96 -20.24
N THR A 99 -39.47 10.58 -19.35
CA THR A 99 -40.05 11.21 -18.14
C THR A 99 -39.53 12.61 -17.88
N GLY A 100 -39.97 13.54 -18.73
CA GLY A 100 -39.98 14.96 -18.39
C GLY A 100 -41.18 15.30 -17.49
N GLY A 101 -40.89 15.88 -16.32
CA GLY A 101 -41.83 16.73 -15.58
C GLY A 101 -42.32 16.20 -14.23
N ALA A 102 -41.87 16.82 -13.14
CA ALA A 102 -42.72 17.56 -12.19
C ALA A 102 -41.97 17.90 -10.89
N LEU A 103 -42.10 19.16 -10.50
CA LEU A 103 -41.59 19.78 -9.27
C LEU A 103 -42.32 19.23 -8.02
N GLY A 104 -41.65 19.25 -6.87
CA GLY A 104 -42.31 19.04 -5.58
C GLY A 104 -41.41 19.38 -4.39
N ARG A 105 -41.49 20.63 -3.91
CA ARG A 105 -41.00 21.04 -2.58
C ARG A 105 -41.83 20.35 -1.49
N SER A 106 -41.20 19.99 -0.38
CA SER A 106 -41.90 19.78 0.90
C SER A 106 -41.00 20.20 2.06
N THR A 107 -41.54 21.08 2.89
CA THR A 107 -40.96 21.66 4.10
C THR A 107 -41.56 21.00 5.35
N ALA A 108 -40.78 21.05 6.44
CA ALA A 108 -41.13 20.82 7.86
C ALA A 108 -41.42 19.35 8.27
N ASP A 109 -41.11 18.87 9.49
CA ASP A 109 -40.91 19.56 10.76
C ASP A 109 -40.07 18.73 11.76
N ASP A 110 -39.65 19.45 12.81
CA ASP A 110 -38.84 19.14 13.98
C ASP A 110 -39.27 17.89 14.78
N ARG A 111 -38.31 17.02 15.10
CA ARG A 111 -38.39 16.20 16.32
C ARG A 111 -37.01 16.05 16.96
N ARG A 112 -36.68 17.05 17.79
CA ARG A 112 -35.74 16.92 18.89
C ARG A 112 -36.11 15.75 19.79
N THR A 113 -35.26 14.73 19.81
CA THR A 113 -35.09 13.83 20.95
C THR A 113 -33.69 14.05 21.50
N ALA A 114 -33.62 14.63 22.69
CA ALA A 114 -32.39 14.84 23.44
C ALA A 114 -31.93 13.52 24.06
N LEU A 115 -30.68 13.12 23.78
CA LEU A 115 -29.86 12.19 24.55
C LEU A 115 -28.38 12.62 24.39
N PRO A 116 -27.52 12.32 25.39
CA PRO A 116 -26.49 13.23 25.88
C PRO A 116 -25.32 13.45 24.92
N SER A 117 -24.74 14.65 25.00
CA SER A 117 -23.52 15.06 24.30
C SER A 117 -22.40 14.04 24.46
N ALA A 118 -22.15 13.27 23.39
CA ALA A 118 -20.81 12.76 23.18
C ALA A 118 -19.92 13.98 22.91
N THR A 119 -19.00 14.26 23.82
CA THR A 119 -17.90 15.20 23.59
C THR A 119 -17.17 14.73 22.34
N GLN A 120 -17.52 15.31 21.19
CA GLN A 120 -16.70 15.20 19.99
C GLN A 120 -15.38 15.85 20.38
N SER A 121 -14.36 15.02 20.61
CA SER A 121 -12.99 15.48 20.61
C SER A 121 -12.75 16.05 19.22
N GLN A 122 -12.91 17.36 19.06
CA GLN A 122 -12.37 18.10 17.93
C GLN A 122 -10.86 17.96 18.04
N VAL A 123 -10.33 16.89 17.45
CA VAL A 123 -8.92 16.81 17.14
C VAL A 123 -8.68 17.95 16.16
N THR A 124 -7.95 18.97 16.59
CA THR A 124 -7.49 20.06 15.74
C THR A 124 -6.82 19.44 14.51
N ALA A 125 -7.54 19.42 13.39
CA ALA A 125 -7.01 18.88 12.15
C ALA A 125 -5.80 19.71 11.76
N ALA A 126 -4.68 19.05 11.46
CA ALA A 126 -3.49 19.75 10.99
C ALA A 126 -3.84 20.60 9.75
N PRO A 127 -3.25 21.80 9.59
CA PRO A 127 -3.53 22.67 8.44
C PRO A 127 -3.41 21.92 7.10
N GLY A 128 -4.37 22.13 6.20
CA GLY A 128 -4.41 21.48 4.88
C GLY A 128 -4.92 20.03 4.89
N THR A 129 -5.39 19.50 6.02
CA THR A 129 -6.01 18.17 6.05
C THR A 129 -7.33 18.17 5.28
N ARG A 130 -7.45 17.27 4.30
CA ARG A 130 -8.69 17.02 3.56
C ARG A 130 -9.35 15.76 4.07
N THR A 131 -10.66 15.79 4.28
CA THR A 131 -11.42 14.63 4.77
C THR A 131 -12.52 14.24 3.80
N ALA A 132 -12.74 12.94 3.66
CA ALA A 132 -13.81 12.40 2.85
C ALA A 132 -14.45 11.21 3.54
N THR A 133 -15.73 10.97 3.26
CA THR A 133 -16.46 9.79 3.74
C THR A 133 -17.39 9.29 2.64
N GLY A 134 -17.47 7.98 2.47
CA GLY A 134 -18.36 7.35 1.52
C GLY A 134 -18.76 5.95 1.96
N VAL A 135 -19.86 5.47 1.39
CA VAL A 135 -20.36 4.11 1.53
C VAL A 135 -20.54 3.55 0.13
N ASP A 136 -19.95 2.39 -0.13
CA ASP A 136 -20.12 1.71 -1.41
C ASP A 136 -21.50 1.04 -1.44
N ALA A 137 -22.30 1.38 -2.45
CA ALA A 137 -23.67 0.88 -2.56
C ALA A 137 -23.76 -0.64 -2.87
N THR A 138 -22.68 -1.24 -3.39
CA THR A 138 -22.66 -2.65 -3.77
C THR A 138 -22.18 -3.51 -2.63
N THR A 139 -21.12 -3.09 -1.93
CA THR A 139 -20.53 -3.89 -0.84
C THR A 139 -21.06 -3.50 0.54
N GLY A 140 -21.65 -2.31 0.68
CA GLY A 140 -22.02 -1.73 1.97
C GLY A 140 -20.83 -1.23 2.79
N ALA A 141 -19.60 -1.36 2.28
CA ALA A 141 -18.41 -0.95 3.02
C ALA A 141 -18.35 0.57 3.15
N ARG A 142 -18.01 1.05 4.35
CA ARG A 142 -17.83 2.47 4.66
C ARG A 142 -16.35 2.78 4.76
N LEU A 143 -15.96 3.91 4.18
CA LEU A 143 -14.61 4.44 4.23
C LEU A 143 -14.66 5.92 4.61
N THR A 144 -13.98 6.26 5.71
CA THR A 144 -13.71 7.64 6.13
C THR A 144 -12.21 7.85 6.11
N VAL A 145 -11.74 8.93 5.48
CA VAL A 145 -10.31 9.20 5.31
C VAL A 145 -10.00 10.65 5.67
N ALA A 146 -8.88 10.86 6.34
CA ALA A 146 -8.22 12.14 6.49
C ALA A 146 -6.84 12.07 5.81
N VAL A 147 -6.58 12.98 4.87
CA VAL A 147 -5.31 13.11 4.16
C VAL A 147 -4.64 14.39 4.61
N THR A 148 -3.51 14.26 5.31
CA THR A 148 -2.75 15.39 5.83
C THR A 148 -1.48 15.59 4.99
N PRO A 149 -1.24 16.79 4.46
CA PRO A 149 -0.03 17.10 3.69
C PRO A 149 1.26 16.90 4.49
N ALA A 150 2.32 16.46 3.80
CA ALA A 150 3.70 16.46 4.26
C ALA A 150 4.64 16.88 3.10
N PRO A 151 5.91 17.23 3.36
CA PRO A 151 6.83 17.67 2.30
C PRO A 151 7.06 16.57 1.23
N GLY A 152 6.37 16.67 0.09
CA GLY A 152 6.47 15.75 -1.04
C GLY A 152 5.65 14.46 -0.94
N TRP A 153 4.81 14.31 0.09
CA TRP A 153 4.00 13.10 0.33
C TRP A 153 2.79 13.40 1.23
N VAL A 154 1.94 12.40 1.51
CA VAL A 154 0.77 12.55 2.41
C VAL A 154 0.72 11.50 3.51
N ARG A 155 0.27 11.92 4.69
CA ARG A 155 -0.22 11.02 5.75
C ARG A 155 -1.69 10.72 5.51
N VAL A 156 -2.09 9.48 5.71
CA VAL A 156 -3.46 9.02 5.52
C VAL A 156 -3.94 8.34 6.78
N LYS A 157 -5.02 8.84 7.37
CA LYS A 157 -5.73 8.17 8.45
C LYS A 157 -7.06 7.69 7.91
N ALA A 158 -7.30 6.38 7.94
CA ALA A 158 -8.54 5.79 7.43
C ALA A 158 -9.27 5.02 8.53
N ALA A 159 -10.60 5.13 8.52
CA ALA A 159 -11.51 4.27 9.26
C ALA A 159 -12.37 3.52 8.24
N VAL A 160 -12.33 2.20 8.32
CA VAL A 160 -12.95 1.29 7.34
C VAL A 160 -13.91 0.35 8.07
N ALA A 161 -15.13 0.18 7.58
CA ALA A 161 -16.10 -0.74 8.16
C ALA A 161 -16.87 -1.50 7.07
N GLY A 162 -17.48 -2.63 7.44
CA GLY A 162 -18.31 -3.43 6.53
C GLY A 162 -17.51 -4.34 5.57
N ILE A 163 -16.27 -4.70 5.94
CA ILE A 163 -15.48 -5.70 5.20
C ILE A 163 -15.48 -7.02 6.00
N PRO A 164 -15.72 -8.18 5.37
CA PRO A 164 -15.70 -9.48 6.04
C PRO A 164 -14.36 -9.81 6.71
N GLN A 165 -14.43 -10.55 7.82
CA GLN A 165 -13.25 -11.09 8.51
C GLN A 165 -12.40 -11.94 7.56
N GLY A 166 -11.07 -11.86 7.71
CA GLY A 166 -10.10 -12.66 6.95
C GLY A 166 -9.72 -12.05 5.60
N GLU A 167 -10.42 -11.01 5.14
CA GLU A 167 -10.06 -10.30 3.92
C GLU A 167 -8.70 -9.62 4.06
N ARG A 168 -7.84 -9.84 3.07
CA ARG A 168 -6.50 -9.24 2.96
C ARG A 168 -6.62 -7.95 2.18
N CYS A 169 -6.69 -6.83 2.89
CA CYS A 169 -6.99 -5.51 2.35
C CYS A 169 -5.74 -4.64 2.18
N ARG A 170 -5.81 -3.73 1.21
CA ARG A 170 -4.84 -2.69 0.90
C ARG A 170 -5.56 -1.35 0.83
N LEU A 171 -4.99 -0.34 1.49
CA LEU A 171 -5.38 1.05 1.33
C LEU A 171 -4.52 1.64 0.22
N GLU A 172 -5.16 2.11 -0.84
CA GLU A 172 -4.48 2.67 -2.00
C GLU A 172 -4.87 4.14 -2.17
N VAL A 173 -3.87 4.98 -2.40
CA VAL A 173 -4.04 6.37 -2.83
C VAL A 173 -3.88 6.42 -4.34
N VAL A 174 -4.83 7.04 -5.01
CA VAL A 174 -4.80 7.25 -6.47
C VAL A 174 -4.51 8.71 -6.74
N ASP A 175 -3.49 8.98 -7.55
CA ASP A 175 -3.15 10.33 -7.98
C ASP A 175 -4.03 10.80 -9.15
N THR A 176 -3.94 12.08 -9.52
CA THR A 176 -4.67 12.67 -10.66
C THR A 176 -4.28 12.08 -12.02
N ASN A 177 -3.14 11.39 -12.12
CA ASN A 177 -2.68 10.67 -13.32
C ASN A 177 -3.15 9.19 -13.33
N GLY A 178 -3.89 8.76 -12.31
CA GLY A 178 -4.34 7.38 -12.14
C GLY A 178 -3.27 6.42 -11.60
N ARG A 179 -2.09 6.90 -11.18
CA ARG A 179 -1.08 6.08 -10.50
C ARG A 179 -1.60 5.68 -9.14
N VAL A 180 -1.31 4.45 -8.76
CA VAL A 180 -1.75 3.85 -7.50
C VAL A 180 -0.55 3.68 -6.60
N THR A 181 -0.63 4.23 -5.38
CA THR A 181 0.39 4.11 -4.35
C THR A 181 -0.21 3.42 -3.12
N LEU A 182 0.45 2.37 -2.62
CA LEU A 182 0.04 1.67 -1.41
C LEU A 182 0.28 2.56 -0.19
N ALA A 183 -0.75 2.79 0.61
CA ALA A 183 -0.67 3.53 1.87
C ALA A 183 -0.66 2.64 3.12
N GLY A 184 -1.10 1.39 2.99
CA GLY A 184 -1.09 0.40 4.06
C GLY A 184 -1.79 -0.89 3.66
N SER A 185 -1.63 -1.95 4.45
CA SER A 185 -2.29 -3.23 4.25
C SER A 185 -2.60 -3.91 5.58
N TRP A 186 -3.69 -4.67 5.65
CA TRP A 186 -4.08 -5.39 6.86
C TRP A 186 -4.95 -6.61 6.53
N VAL A 187 -5.09 -7.50 7.51
CA VAL A 187 -6.11 -8.54 7.49
C VAL A 187 -7.24 -8.10 8.40
N VAL A 188 -8.49 -8.19 7.94
CA VAL A 188 -9.65 -7.83 8.75
C VAL A 188 -9.82 -8.84 9.89
N SER A 189 -9.67 -8.39 11.14
CA SER A 189 -9.91 -9.21 12.33
C SER A 189 -11.41 -9.39 12.59
N ALA A 190 -11.79 -10.27 13.52
CA ALA A 190 -13.19 -10.42 13.94
C ALA A 190 -13.78 -9.09 14.47
N THR A 191 -13.03 -8.40 15.33
CA THR A 191 -13.39 -7.04 15.80
C THR A 191 -13.46 -6.06 14.64
N GLY A 192 -12.50 -6.11 13.72
CA GLY A 192 -12.48 -5.23 12.54
C GLY A 192 -13.68 -5.40 11.62
N ALA A 193 -14.23 -6.61 11.51
CA ALA A 193 -15.45 -6.87 10.75
C ALA A 193 -16.72 -6.34 11.43
N ALA A 194 -16.77 -6.41 12.77
CA ALA A 194 -17.92 -5.97 13.56
C ALA A 194 -17.95 -4.45 13.80
N GLU A 195 -16.81 -3.86 14.13
CA GLU A 195 -16.69 -2.47 14.61
C GLU A 195 -15.96 -1.55 13.63
N GLY A 196 -15.26 -2.13 12.65
CA GLY A 196 -14.38 -1.42 11.73
C GLY A 196 -12.91 -1.45 12.16
N THR A 197 -12.04 -1.06 11.24
CA THR A 197 -10.59 -0.98 11.41
C THR A 197 -10.14 0.45 11.16
N THR A 198 -9.35 1.00 12.08
CA THR A 198 -8.63 2.25 11.86
C THR A 198 -7.18 1.94 11.50
N LEU A 199 -6.64 2.71 10.55
CA LEU A 199 -5.25 2.58 10.15
C LEU A 199 -4.66 3.96 9.86
N ASP A 200 -3.40 4.11 10.25
CA ASP A 200 -2.54 5.23 9.90
C ASP A 200 -1.53 4.74 8.86
N GLY A 201 -1.40 5.50 7.78
CA GLY A 201 -0.58 5.16 6.61
C GLY A 201 0.03 6.38 5.96
N SER A 202 0.76 6.15 4.87
CA SER A 202 1.44 7.21 4.13
C SER A 202 1.57 6.84 2.66
N ALA A 203 1.46 7.83 1.76
CA ALA A 203 1.68 7.61 0.35
C ALA A 203 2.62 8.66 -0.23
N LEU A 204 3.58 8.22 -1.05
CA LEU A 204 4.47 9.06 -1.85
C LEU A 204 3.69 9.68 -3.03
N VAL A 205 2.77 10.58 -2.70
CA VAL A 205 1.95 11.35 -3.63
C VAL A 205 1.89 12.79 -3.10
N PRO A 206 2.21 13.81 -3.91
CA PRO A 206 2.04 15.21 -3.52
C PRO A 206 0.59 15.49 -3.10
N ALA A 207 0.42 16.30 -2.04
CA ALA A 207 -0.90 16.49 -1.44
C ALA A 207 -1.93 17.11 -2.39
N ASP A 208 -1.51 17.92 -3.35
CA ASP A 208 -2.32 18.52 -4.41
C ASP A 208 -2.66 17.54 -5.55
N GLN A 209 -1.99 16.39 -5.62
CA GLN A 209 -2.20 15.37 -6.64
C GLN A 209 -3.02 14.18 -6.16
N VAL A 210 -3.38 14.11 -4.88
CA VAL A 210 -4.26 13.03 -4.38
C VAL A 210 -5.68 13.24 -4.88
N GLN A 211 -6.16 12.32 -5.74
CA GLN A 211 -7.50 12.32 -6.33
C GLN A 211 -8.49 11.49 -5.52
N SER A 212 -8.10 10.28 -5.09
CA SER A 212 -8.98 9.41 -4.32
C SER A 212 -8.22 8.45 -3.42
N VAL A 213 -8.92 7.91 -2.42
CA VAL A 213 -8.43 6.83 -1.56
C VAL A 213 -9.43 5.69 -1.63
N ARG A 214 -8.92 4.48 -1.81
CA ARG A 214 -9.75 3.27 -1.93
C ARG A 214 -9.22 2.11 -1.10
N VAL A 215 -10.12 1.23 -0.74
CA VAL A 215 -9.81 -0.05 -0.10
C VAL A 215 -10.06 -1.16 -1.10
N VAL A 216 -9.03 -1.95 -1.37
CA VAL A 216 -9.07 -3.09 -2.29
C VAL A 216 -8.50 -4.32 -1.62
N THR A 217 -8.93 -5.51 -2.04
CA THR A 217 -8.26 -6.75 -1.62
C THR A 217 -6.96 -6.97 -2.39
N GLU A 218 -6.11 -7.87 -1.90
CA GLU A 218 -4.98 -8.40 -2.68
C GLU A 218 -5.44 -9.01 -4.02
N GLY A 219 -6.63 -9.61 -4.06
CA GLY A 219 -7.26 -10.12 -5.29
C GLY A 219 -7.93 -9.07 -6.19
N GLY A 220 -7.82 -7.78 -5.87
CA GLY A 220 -8.31 -6.68 -6.71
C GLY A 220 -9.81 -6.36 -6.60
N LYS A 221 -10.53 -6.95 -5.65
CA LYS A 221 -11.91 -6.56 -5.33
C LYS A 221 -11.88 -5.21 -4.60
N GLN A 222 -12.55 -4.20 -5.14
CA GLN A 222 -12.72 -2.92 -4.46
C GLN A 222 -13.88 -3.01 -3.47
N TYR A 223 -13.64 -2.62 -2.22
CA TYR A 223 -14.66 -2.53 -1.19
C TYR A 223 -15.26 -1.13 -1.12
N ALA A 224 -14.44 -0.09 -1.09
CA ALA A 224 -14.89 1.28 -1.03
C ALA A 224 -13.88 2.22 -1.71
N SER A 225 -14.35 3.37 -2.18
CA SER A 225 -13.53 4.43 -2.75
C SER A 225 -14.15 5.78 -2.43
N VAL A 226 -13.32 6.74 -2.02
CA VAL A 226 -13.74 8.12 -1.74
C VAL A 226 -12.85 9.11 -2.49
N PRO A 227 -13.42 10.10 -3.20
CA PRO A 227 -12.64 11.21 -3.74
C PRO A 227 -12.17 12.11 -2.59
N ILE A 228 -10.98 12.71 -2.71
CA ILE A 228 -10.39 13.65 -1.74
C ILE A 228 -10.34 15.04 -2.34
#